data_AF-S2YA91-F1
#
_entry.id   AF-S2YA91-F1
#
_cell.length_a   1.000
_cell.length_b   1.000
_cell.length_c   1.000
_cell.angle_alpha   90.00
_cell.angle_beta   90.00
_cell.angle_gamma   90.00
#
_symmetry.space_group_name_H-M   'P 1'
#
loop_
_entity.id
_entity.type
_entity.pdbx_description
1 polymer ?
#
loop_
_entity_poly.entity_id
_entity_poly.type
_entity_poly.pdbx_seq_one_letter_code
_entity_poly.pdbx_strand_id
1 'polypeptide(L)'
;MSWTRGLPAALAVCVLLLTGSAGCGTGDAHEGKDGRSASPVGKVLEDTDEDGRHYREVQKKDAPEVGIEVQPDADNGWDVRLTVRNFRFSAGGAKPQAVAGRGLAYIFVDDRLVTRLRGLNCRLPARLVPRGTHHVTARLYADDGTVWAVKGEPIESTADITASEAAARPGRTEDTTALSASRTCPRTGGRGSPERAGKAS
;
A
#
# COMPACT_ATOMS: atom_id res chain seq x y z
N MET A 1 24.12 43.93 -20.37
CA MET A 1 23.13 44.99 -20.64
C MET A 1 22.56 45.45 -19.30
N SER A 2 23.16 46.50 -18.73
CA SER A 2 22.71 47.16 -17.50
C SER A 2 21.86 48.36 -17.92
N TRP A 3 20.62 48.45 -17.43
CA TRP A 3 19.80 49.64 -17.64
C TRP A 3 19.52 50.31 -16.30
N THR A 4 20.02 51.52 -16.17
CA THR A 4 19.85 52.42 -15.05
C THR A 4 18.56 53.24 -15.16
N ARG A 5 17.85 53.30 -14.02
CA ARG A 5 17.19 54.45 -13.37
C ARG A 5 16.16 55.28 -14.14
N GLY A 6 15.01 55.45 -13.49
CA GLY A 6 14.17 56.64 -13.59
C GLY A 6 13.22 56.76 -12.39
N LEU A 7 13.44 57.76 -11.53
CA LEU A 7 12.44 58.34 -10.62
C LEU A 7 12.35 59.83 -10.99
N PRO A 8 11.16 60.44 -10.90
CA PRO A 8 11.07 61.64 -10.07
C PRO A 8 9.79 61.73 -9.23
N ALA A 9 9.91 62.57 -8.20
CA ALA A 9 8.99 62.87 -7.12
C ALA A 9 7.75 63.67 -7.51
N ALA A 10 6.70 63.58 -6.68
CA ALA A 10 5.70 64.64 -6.52
C ALA A 10 5.30 64.75 -5.05
N LEU A 11 5.60 65.92 -4.47
CA LEU A 11 5.14 66.41 -3.18
C LEU A 11 3.66 66.81 -3.29
N ALA A 12 2.84 66.41 -2.32
CA ALA A 12 1.56 67.06 -2.05
C ALA A 12 1.35 67.14 -0.54
N VAL A 13 1.52 68.36 -0.02
CA VAL A 13 1.18 68.76 1.35
C VAL A 13 -0.29 69.19 1.35
N CYS A 14 -1.10 68.61 2.23
CA CYS A 14 -2.35 69.20 2.69
C CYS A 14 -2.55 68.86 4.17
N VAL A 15 -2.47 69.90 5.00
CA VAL A 15 -2.86 69.92 6.41
C VAL A 15 -4.22 70.61 6.47
N LEU A 16 -5.17 70.06 7.25
CA LEU A 16 -6.27 70.69 8.02
C LEU A 16 -7.28 69.57 8.41
N LEU A 17 -7.16 68.97 9.61
CA LEU A 17 -7.80 69.31 10.90
C LEU A 17 -9.26 68.82 11.11
N LEU A 18 -9.38 67.88 12.08
CA LEU A 18 -10.42 67.68 13.10
C LEU A 18 -11.82 67.15 12.73
N THR A 19 -12.11 65.89 13.09
CA THR A 19 -13.15 65.52 14.09
C THR A 19 -12.90 64.10 14.62
N GLY A 20 -12.90 63.93 15.95
CA GLY A 20 -12.62 62.67 16.62
C GLY A 20 -13.79 61.69 16.65
N SER A 21 -13.46 60.42 16.83
CA SER A 21 -14.34 59.38 17.38
C SER A 21 -13.47 58.50 18.27
N ALA A 22 -13.76 58.50 19.56
CA ALA A 22 -13.13 57.61 20.52
C ALA A 22 -13.53 56.16 20.20
N GLY A 23 -12.56 55.34 19.82
CA GLY A 23 -12.69 53.88 19.77
C GLY A 23 -11.72 53.27 20.76
N CYS A 24 -12.23 52.93 21.94
CA CYS A 24 -11.53 52.13 22.93
C CYS A 24 -11.50 50.68 22.42
N GLY A 25 -10.31 50.18 22.09
CA GLY A 25 -10.08 48.81 21.66
C GLY A 25 -8.73 48.35 22.18
N THR A 26 -8.61 48.22 23.49
CA THR A 26 -7.53 47.50 24.17
C THR A 26 -7.72 46.01 23.87
N GLY A 27 -6.72 45.40 23.22
CA GLY A 27 -6.67 43.98 22.95
C GLY A 27 -5.27 43.61 22.52
N ASP A 28 -4.55 43.03 23.46
CA ASP A 28 -3.11 42.89 23.52
C ASP A 28 -2.42 42.20 22.34
N ALA A 29 -1.14 42.53 22.23
CA ALA A 29 -0.14 41.77 21.52
C ALA A 29 -0.27 40.26 21.80
N HIS A 30 -0.29 39.47 20.74
CA HIS A 30 0.10 38.07 20.84
C HIS A 30 1.19 37.78 19.80
N GLU A 31 2.39 38.26 20.08
CA GLU A 31 3.59 37.48 19.77
C GLU A 31 3.60 36.28 20.73
N GLY A 32 2.76 35.29 20.41
CA GLY A 32 2.76 34.00 21.05
C GLY A 32 3.72 33.10 20.29
N LYS A 33 4.92 32.94 20.83
CA LYS A 33 5.74 31.76 20.58
C LYS A 33 4.86 30.54 20.79
N ASP A 34 4.37 29.94 19.70
CA ASP A 34 4.01 28.53 19.70
C ASP A 34 5.32 27.76 19.82
N GLY A 35 5.87 27.76 21.04
CA GLY A 35 6.57 26.60 21.57
C GLY A 35 5.59 25.46 21.48
N ARG A 36 5.52 24.88 20.28
CA ARG A 36 4.71 23.74 19.90
C ARG A 36 5.21 22.62 20.79
N SER A 37 4.64 22.55 21.98
CA SER A 37 4.48 21.32 22.72
C SER A 37 3.62 20.47 21.80
N ALA A 38 4.27 19.91 20.77
CA ALA A 38 3.74 18.76 20.08
C ALA A 38 3.41 17.84 21.23
N SER A 39 2.12 17.62 21.47
CA SER A 39 1.68 16.53 22.33
C SER A 39 2.59 15.35 21.99
N PRO A 40 3.03 14.53 22.95
CA PRO A 40 4.01 13.48 22.68
C PRO A 40 3.58 12.54 21.53
N VAL A 41 2.32 12.61 21.11
CA VAL A 41 1.66 11.84 20.06
C VAL A 41 1.18 12.71 18.87
N GLY A 42 1.65 13.94 18.70
CA GLY A 42 1.29 14.82 17.57
C GLY A 42 -0.06 15.54 17.68
N LYS A 43 -0.32 16.46 16.74
CA LYS A 43 -1.57 17.25 16.64
C LYS A 43 -2.54 16.58 15.66
N VAL A 44 -3.82 16.45 16.03
CA VAL A 44 -4.86 16.04 15.07
C VAL A 44 -5.23 17.23 14.19
N LEU A 45 -5.23 17.02 12.88
CA LEU A 45 -5.58 18.01 11.86
C LEU A 45 -7.06 17.87 11.47
N GLU A 46 -7.60 18.93 10.86
CA GLU A 46 -8.96 18.92 10.32
C GLU A 46 -9.06 18.06 9.06
N ASP A 47 -7.97 18.02 8.26
CA ASP A 47 -7.87 17.19 7.05
C ASP A 47 -8.07 15.70 7.35
N THR A 48 -8.69 15.00 6.39
CA THR A 48 -9.02 13.57 6.48
C THR A 48 -8.58 12.81 5.25
N ASP A 49 -8.41 11.49 5.38
CA ASP A 49 -8.36 10.61 4.21
C ASP A 49 -9.74 10.43 3.56
N GLU A 50 -9.78 9.62 2.51
CA GLU A 50 -10.98 9.27 1.74
C GLU A 50 -12.05 8.55 2.58
N ASP A 51 -11.65 7.89 3.68
CA ASP A 51 -12.53 7.23 4.64
C ASP A 51 -13.00 8.18 5.77
N GLY A 52 -12.63 9.46 5.72
CA GLY A 52 -12.98 10.47 6.72
C GLY A 52 -12.15 10.40 8.01
N ARG A 53 -10.98 9.75 7.99
CA ARG A 53 -10.10 9.61 9.15
C ARG A 53 -9.16 10.80 9.24
N HIS A 54 -9.19 11.50 10.37
CA HIS A 54 -8.34 12.66 10.59
C HIS A 54 -6.85 12.33 10.58
N TYR A 55 -6.06 13.27 10.06
CA TYR A 55 -4.61 13.20 10.08
C TYR A 55 -4.05 13.58 11.44
N ARG A 56 -2.93 12.96 11.82
CA ARG A 56 -2.19 13.19 13.06
C ARG A 56 -0.76 13.57 12.70
N GLU A 57 -0.51 14.86 12.80
CA GLU A 57 0.74 15.52 12.46
C GLU A 57 1.82 15.28 13.51
N VAL A 58 2.93 14.70 13.09
CA VAL A 58 4.16 14.53 13.89
C VAL A 58 5.33 15.25 13.25
N GLN A 59 6.35 15.58 14.06
CA GLN A 59 7.57 16.19 13.52
C GLN A 59 8.35 15.16 12.71
N LYS A 60 8.91 15.57 11.57
CA LYS A 60 9.68 14.69 10.66
C LYS A 60 10.77 13.86 11.38
N LYS A 61 11.42 14.43 12.40
CA LYS A 61 12.49 13.75 13.16
C LYS A 61 12.02 12.51 13.94
N ASP A 62 10.75 12.48 14.36
CA ASP A 62 10.16 11.41 15.16
C ASP A 62 9.09 10.63 14.36
N ALA A 63 8.97 10.93 13.07
CA ALA A 63 7.94 10.39 12.23
C ALA A 63 8.17 8.89 12.01
N PRO A 64 7.10 8.07 12.07
CA PRO A 64 7.19 6.71 11.57
C PRO A 64 7.41 6.74 10.05
N GLU A 65 7.99 5.68 9.52
CA GLU A 65 8.19 5.49 8.09
C GLU A 65 7.75 4.08 7.71
N VAL A 66 7.25 3.92 6.49
CA VAL A 66 6.90 2.63 5.89
C VAL A 66 7.45 2.57 4.47
N GLY A 67 7.97 1.40 4.10
CA GLY A 67 8.22 1.02 2.72
C GLY A 67 7.44 -0.25 2.40
N ILE A 68 7.08 -0.45 1.15
CA ILE A 68 6.37 -1.63 0.68
C ILE A 68 7.13 -2.32 -0.45
N GLU A 69 7.13 -3.65 -0.42
CA GLU A 69 7.59 -4.51 -1.49
C GLU A 69 6.52 -5.56 -1.77
N VAL A 70 6.23 -5.78 -3.05
CA VAL A 70 5.19 -6.74 -3.46
C VAL A 70 5.79 -7.70 -4.49
N GLN A 71 5.66 -8.99 -4.23
CA GLN A 71 6.20 -10.04 -5.09
C GLN A 71 5.10 -11.05 -5.46
N PRO A 72 5.13 -11.66 -6.66
CA PRO A 72 4.26 -12.77 -6.98
C PRO A 72 4.46 -13.93 -5.99
N ASP A 73 3.36 -14.55 -5.55
CA ASP A 73 3.35 -15.75 -4.70
C ASP A 73 3.04 -17.01 -5.54
N ALA A 74 3.44 -18.19 -5.04
CA ALA A 74 3.35 -19.48 -5.72
C ALA A 74 1.90 -19.87 -6.11
N ASP A 75 0.92 -19.40 -5.36
CA ASP A 75 -0.51 -19.71 -5.53
C ASP A 75 -1.26 -18.63 -6.34
N ASN A 76 -0.59 -18.04 -7.35
CA ASN A 76 -1.08 -16.95 -8.20
C ASN A 76 -1.49 -15.67 -7.42
N GLY A 77 -1.07 -15.54 -6.17
CA GLY A 77 -1.31 -14.36 -5.34
C GLY A 77 -0.12 -13.40 -5.37
N TRP A 78 -0.12 -12.48 -4.40
CA TRP A 78 0.99 -11.58 -4.15
C TRP A 78 1.35 -11.57 -2.67
N ASP A 79 2.63 -11.68 -2.39
CA ASP A 79 3.18 -11.48 -1.06
C ASP A 79 3.59 -10.03 -0.90
N VAL A 80 3.02 -9.37 0.11
CA VAL A 80 3.34 -8.00 0.48
C VAL A 80 4.21 -8.04 1.72
N ARG A 81 5.38 -7.40 1.63
CA ARG A 81 6.32 -7.20 2.73
C ARG A 81 6.49 -5.72 2.99
N LEU A 82 6.31 -5.32 4.25
CA LEU A 82 6.55 -3.98 4.73
C LEU A 82 7.92 -3.88 5.40
N THR A 83 8.55 -2.73 5.23
CA THR A 83 9.66 -2.27 6.07
C THR A 83 9.18 -1.06 6.85
N VAL A 84 9.55 -0.96 8.12
CA VAL A 84 9.13 0.18 8.95
C VAL A 84 10.28 0.74 9.77
N ARG A 85 10.25 2.04 10.03
CA ARG A 85 11.17 2.74 10.95
C ARG A 85 10.36 3.60 11.90
N ASN A 86 10.84 3.76 13.13
CA ASN A 86 10.15 4.50 14.19
C ASN A 86 8.68 4.09 14.39
N PHE A 87 8.33 2.85 14.03
CA PHE A 87 6.97 2.34 14.07
C PHE A 87 6.94 0.94 14.67
N ARG A 88 5.93 0.67 15.50
CA ARG A 88 5.66 -0.63 16.11
C ARG A 88 4.21 -1.01 15.87
N PHE A 89 4.00 -2.20 15.34
CA PHE A 89 2.65 -2.75 15.22
C PHE A 89 2.04 -3.07 16.59
N SER A 90 0.79 -2.70 16.75
CA SER A 90 0.00 -3.04 17.92
C SER A 90 -0.54 -4.46 17.85
N ALA A 91 -0.60 -5.13 19.00
CA ALA A 91 -1.23 -6.43 19.12
C ALA A 91 -2.75 -6.36 18.87
N GLY A 92 -3.37 -7.52 18.68
CA GLY A 92 -4.84 -7.62 18.68
C GLY A 92 -5.41 -7.16 20.03
N GLY A 93 -6.50 -6.39 19.99
CA GLY A 93 -7.15 -5.89 21.21
C GLY A 93 -6.43 -4.73 21.92
N ALA A 94 -5.43 -4.11 21.28
CA ALA A 94 -4.84 -2.87 21.79
C ALA A 94 -5.92 -1.80 22.03
N LYS A 95 -5.76 -1.00 23.09
CA LYS A 95 -6.67 0.10 23.40
C LYS A 95 -6.68 1.10 22.23
N PRO A 96 -7.85 1.68 21.89
CA PRO A 96 -7.95 2.68 20.83
C PRO A 96 -7.39 4.03 21.30
N GLN A 97 -6.08 4.11 21.44
CA GLN A 97 -5.37 5.29 21.94
C GLN A 97 -4.10 5.50 21.12
N ALA A 98 -3.92 6.70 20.56
CA ALA A 98 -2.69 7.01 19.88
C ALA A 98 -1.49 6.99 20.84
N VAL A 99 -0.44 6.31 20.39
CA VAL A 99 0.88 6.26 21.02
C VAL A 99 1.89 6.52 19.92
N ALA A 100 2.89 7.38 20.18
CA ALA A 100 3.86 7.79 19.16
C ALA A 100 4.52 6.58 18.49
N GLY A 101 4.53 6.57 17.15
CA GLY A 101 5.15 5.49 16.38
C GLY A 101 4.49 4.12 16.62
N ARG A 102 3.19 4.07 16.90
CA ARG A 102 2.47 2.82 17.12
C ARG A 102 1.15 2.78 16.37
N GLY A 103 0.80 1.59 15.90
CA GLY A 103 -0.56 1.28 15.46
C GLY A 103 -0.62 0.17 14.44
N LEU A 104 -1.27 0.43 13.31
CA LEU A 104 -1.54 -0.53 12.24
C LEU A 104 -1.04 0.02 10.89
N ALA A 105 -0.77 -0.87 9.93
CA ALA A 105 -0.68 -0.49 8.53
C ALA A 105 -1.96 -0.91 7.82
N TYR A 106 -2.53 -0.05 7.00
CA TYR A 106 -3.67 -0.39 6.16
C TYR A 106 -3.13 -0.58 4.74
N ILE A 107 -3.56 -1.66 4.09
CA ILE A 107 -3.16 -1.99 2.72
C ILE A 107 -4.32 -1.68 1.80
N PHE A 108 -4.06 -0.86 0.80
CA PHE A 108 -4.99 -0.47 -0.25
C PHE A 108 -4.53 -1.05 -1.58
N VAL A 109 -5.49 -1.39 -2.44
CA VAL A 109 -5.25 -1.68 -3.85
C VAL A 109 -6.14 -0.75 -4.67
N ASP A 110 -5.54 0.10 -5.49
CA ASP A 110 -6.21 1.20 -6.20
C ASP A 110 -7.17 1.98 -5.28
N ASP A 111 -6.62 2.48 -4.18
CA ASP A 111 -7.31 3.29 -3.15
C ASP A 111 -8.45 2.57 -2.41
N ARG A 112 -8.62 1.26 -2.63
CA ARG A 112 -9.61 0.44 -1.90
C ARG A 112 -8.95 -0.31 -0.76
N LEU A 113 -9.43 -0.10 0.46
CA LEU A 113 -8.94 -0.82 1.64
C LEU A 113 -9.16 -2.33 1.49
N VAL A 114 -8.08 -3.09 1.52
CA VAL A 114 -8.08 -4.55 1.44
C VAL A 114 -7.92 -5.20 2.80
N THR A 115 -6.94 -4.73 3.58
CA THR A 115 -6.64 -5.35 4.89
C THR A 115 -6.02 -4.37 5.87
N ARG A 116 -6.22 -4.65 7.16
CA ARG A 116 -5.62 -3.94 8.29
C ARG A 116 -4.60 -4.83 8.95
N LEU A 117 -3.34 -4.46 8.83
CA LEU A 117 -2.19 -5.28 9.17
C LEU A 117 -1.59 -4.90 10.53
N ARG A 118 -1.27 -5.92 11.34
CA ARG A 118 -0.58 -5.85 12.65
C ARG A 118 0.80 -6.49 12.63
N GLY A 119 1.41 -6.55 11.45
CA GLY A 119 2.68 -7.20 11.22
C GLY A 119 3.33 -6.70 9.94
N LEU A 120 4.42 -7.35 9.53
CA LEU A 120 5.20 -6.91 8.38
C LEU A 120 4.75 -7.56 7.06
N ASN A 121 4.01 -8.66 7.11
CA ASN A 121 3.70 -9.44 5.91
C ASN A 121 2.21 -9.72 5.81
N CYS A 122 1.68 -9.68 4.59
CA CYS A 122 0.35 -10.21 4.28
C CYS A 122 0.31 -10.74 2.87
N ARG A 123 -0.70 -11.55 2.59
CA ARG A 123 -0.94 -12.15 1.28
C ARG A 123 -2.16 -11.50 0.62
N LEU A 124 -2.00 -11.04 -0.61
CA LEU A 124 -3.09 -10.56 -1.45
C LEU A 124 -3.52 -11.69 -2.42
N PRO A 125 -4.77 -12.14 -2.36
CA PRO A 125 -5.27 -13.11 -3.32
C PRO A 125 -5.42 -12.48 -4.72
N ALA A 126 -5.17 -13.27 -5.77
CA ALA A 126 -5.24 -12.87 -7.18
C ALA A 126 -6.49 -12.05 -7.54
N ARG A 127 -7.65 -12.39 -6.96
CA ARG A 127 -8.93 -11.72 -7.23
C ARG A 127 -8.94 -10.21 -6.89
N LEU A 128 -8.04 -9.76 -6.01
CA LEU A 128 -7.94 -8.35 -5.63
C LEU A 128 -7.04 -7.55 -6.58
N VAL A 129 -6.23 -8.25 -7.36
CA VAL A 129 -5.32 -7.68 -8.36
C VAL A 129 -5.64 -8.38 -9.68
N PRO A 130 -6.76 -8.01 -10.34
CA PRO A 130 -7.09 -8.55 -11.66
C PRO A 130 -6.01 -8.17 -12.68
N ARG A 131 -6.19 -8.55 -13.94
CA ARG A 131 -5.19 -8.25 -14.97
C ARG A 131 -5.06 -6.75 -15.19
N GLY A 132 -3.82 -6.31 -15.36
CA GLY A 132 -3.48 -4.91 -15.53
C GLY A 132 -2.46 -4.45 -14.49
N THR A 133 -2.21 -3.15 -14.50
CA THR A 133 -1.35 -2.49 -13.52
C THR A 133 -2.20 -1.94 -12.38
N HIS A 134 -1.79 -2.21 -11.16
CA HIS A 134 -2.47 -1.85 -9.92
C HIS A 134 -1.47 -1.20 -8.96
N HIS A 135 -1.96 -0.28 -8.14
CA HIS A 135 -1.17 0.39 -7.12
C HIS A 135 -1.47 -0.23 -5.76
N VAL A 136 -0.45 -0.73 -5.09
CA VAL A 136 -0.57 -1.25 -3.72
C VAL A 136 0.02 -0.23 -2.76
N THR A 137 -0.81 0.36 -1.92
CA THR A 137 -0.39 1.40 -0.96
C THR A 137 -0.47 0.87 0.46
N ALA A 138 0.60 1.04 1.22
CA ALA A 138 0.64 0.84 2.67
C ALA A 138 0.65 2.19 3.38
N ARG A 139 -0.40 2.48 4.17
CA ARG A 139 -0.52 3.72 4.95
C ARG A 139 -0.56 3.42 6.45
N LEU A 140 0.11 4.24 7.26
CA LEU A 140 0.21 4.03 8.70
C LEU A 140 -0.91 4.75 9.47
N TYR A 141 -1.53 4.02 10.41
CA TYR A 141 -2.59 4.50 11.28
C TYR A 141 -2.21 4.31 12.74
N ALA A 142 -2.62 5.25 13.60
CA ALA A 142 -2.58 5.10 15.04
C ALA A 142 -3.69 4.16 15.54
N ASP A 143 -3.57 3.67 16.78
CA ASP A 143 -4.57 2.75 17.36
C ASP A 143 -5.95 3.41 17.57
N ASP A 144 -6.01 4.74 17.69
CA ASP A 144 -7.28 5.50 17.75
C ASP A 144 -7.94 5.70 16.37
N GLY A 145 -7.30 5.24 15.29
CA GLY A 145 -7.80 5.32 13.93
C GLY A 145 -7.41 6.58 13.15
N THR A 146 -6.62 7.49 13.74
CA THR A 146 -6.04 8.64 13.02
C THR A 146 -4.91 8.21 12.08
N VAL A 147 -4.74 8.92 10.96
CA VAL A 147 -3.66 8.66 9.99
C VAL A 147 -2.37 9.32 10.49
N TRP A 148 -1.24 8.62 10.53
CA TRP A 148 0.02 9.31 10.80
C TRP A 148 0.40 10.21 9.61
N ALA A 149 0.76 11.46 9.89
CA ALA A 149 1.09 12.45 8.87
C ALA A 149 2.32 13.29 9.23
N VAL A 150 3.01 13.78 8.19
CA VAL A 150 4.09 14.78 8.30
C VAL A 150 3.79 15.89 7.31
N LYS A 151 3.76 17.13 7.79
CA LYS A 151 3.38 18.32 7.04
C LYS A 151 2.01 18.20 6.34
N GLY A 152 1.05 17.52 6.98
CA GLY A 152 -0.27 17.28 6.42
C GLY A 152 -0.33 16.19 5.36
N GLU A 153 0.80 15.55 5.01
CA GLU A 153 0.83 14.42 4.09
C GLU A 153 0.78 13.10 4.86
N PRO A 154 -0.07 12.14 4.47
CA PRO A 154 -0.13 10.84 5.11
C PRO A 154 1.20 10.09 4.94
N ILE A 155 1.59 9.35 5.96
CA ILE A 155 2.77 8.50 5.92
C ILE A 155 2.39 7.18 5.26
N GLU A 156 2.76 7.06 3.99
CA GLU A 156 2.45 5.91 3.15
C GLU A 156 3.57 5.60 2.15
N SER A 157 3.50 4.41 1.55
CA SER A 157 4.38 3.98 0.48
C SER A 157 3.59 3.12 -0.50
N THR A 158 3.85 3.32 -1.80
CA THR A 158 3.13 2.66 -2.89
C THR A 158 4.10 1.87 -3.77
N ALA A 159 3.67 0.68 -4.17
CA ALA A 159 4.35 -0.14 -5.17
C ALA A 159 3.39 -0.50 -6.30
N ASP A 160 3.90 -0.44 -7.53
CA ASP A 160 3.15 -0.85 -8.72
C ASP A 160 3.34 -2.34 -8.96
N ILE A 161 2.23 -3.02 -9.25
CA ILE A 161 2.24 -4.42 -9.67
C ILE A 161 1.52 -4.56 -10.99
N THR A 162 2.04 -5.42 -11.86
CA THR A 162 1.38 -5.77 -13.13
C THR A 162 1.02 -7.24 -13.12
N ALA A 163 -0.27 -7.53 -13.08
CA ALA A 163 -0.79 -8.88 -13.18
C ALA A 163 -1.06 -9.22 -14.64
N SER A 164 -0.34 -10.22 -15.13
CA SER A 164 -0.60 -10.86 -16.42
C SER A 164 -1.34 -12.18 -16.21
N GLU A 165 -1.91 -12.75 -17.27
CA GLU A 165 -2.24 -14.18 -17.21
C GLU A 165 -0.98 -14.95 -16.81
N ALA A 166 -1.06 -15.69 -15.70
CA ALA A 166 -0.13 -16.79 -15.51
C ALA A 166 -0.33 -17.69 -16.74
N ALA A 167 0.67 -17.72 -17.63
CA ALA A 167 0.69 -18.70 -18.71
C ALA A 167 0.43 -20.04 -18.04
N ALA A 168 -0.69 -20.68 -18.39
CA ALA A 168 -1.02 -22.00 -17.89
C ALA A 168 0.24 -22.84 -18.12
N ARG A 169 0.92 -23.19 -17.03
CA ARG A 169 2.05 -24.12 -17.09
C ARG A 169 1.45 -25.32 -17.81
N PRO A 170 1.90 -25.71 -19.01
CA PRO A 170 1.29 -26.83 -19.71
C PRO A 170 1.35 -27.97 -18.73
N GLY A 171 0.18 -28.34 -18.24
CA GLY A 171 0.03 -29.50 -17.39
C GLY A 171 0.73 -30.60 -18.15
N ARG A 172 1.63 -31.29 -17.44
CA ARG A 172 2.12 -32.61 -17.81
C ARG A 172 0.96 -33.31 -18.52
N THR A 173 1.07 -33.43 -19.85
CA THR A 173 0.24 -34.34 -20.61
C THR A 173 0.48 -35.68 -19.95
N GLU A 174 -0.46 -36.11 -19.11
CA GLU A 174 -0.68 -37.53 -18.93
C GLU A 174 -1.03 -38.02 -20.32
N ASP A 175 0.02 -38.50 -21.00
CA ASP A 175 -0.02 -39.14 -22.28
C ASP A 175 -0.74 -40.49 -22.11
N THR A 176 -2.03 -40.41 -21.84
CA THR A 176 -2.94 -41.51 -22.11
C THR A 176 -3.12 -41.49 -23.62
N THR A 177 -2.21 -42.16 -24.35
CA THR A 177 -2.44 -42.96 -25.57
C THR A 177 -1.10 -43.30 -26.22
N ALA A 178 -0.32 -44.20 -25.60
CA ALA A 178 0.67 -44.99 -26.34
C ALA A 178 -0.01 -46.27 -26.84
N LEU A 179 -0.58 -46.14 -28.04
CA LEU A 179 -1.13 -47.20 -28.88
C LEU A 179 -0.03 -48.25 -29.17
N SER A 180 0.06 -49.31 -28.37
CA SER A 180 0.87 -50.49 -28.74
C SER A 180 0.05 -51.38 -29.67
N ALA A 181 0.47 -51.36 -30.94
CA ALA A 181 -0.10 -52.07 -32.07
C ALA A 181 -0.37 -53.55 -31.78
N SER A 182 -1.65 -53.92 -31.70
CA SER A 182 -2.10 -55.31 -31.79
C SER A 182 -2.12 -55.72 -33.26
N ARG A 183 -1.14 -56.51 -33.70
CA ARG A 183 -1.15 -57.15 -35.01
C ARG A 183 -2.34 -58.11 -35.11
N THR A 184 -3.13 -57.93 -36.15
CA THR A 184 -4.21 -58.79 -36.63
C THR A 184 -3.74 -60.22 -36.89
N CYS A 185 -4.54 -61.22 -36.50
CA CYS A 185 -4.84 -62.37 -37.36
C CYS A 185 -6.12 -63.11 -36.92
N PRO A 186 -7.07 -63.41 -37.83
CA PRO A 186 -8.35 -64.03 -37.51
C PRO A 186 -8.27 -65.56 -37.37
N ARG A 187 -9.11 -66.08 -36.47
CA ARG A 187 -9.42 -67.51 -36.30
C ARG A 187 -10.09 -68.07 -37.54
N THR A 188 -9.49 -69.09 -38.16
CA THR A 188 -10.23 -70.09 -38.95
C THR A 188 -9.68 -71.47 -38.63
N GLY A 189 -10.56 -72.40 -38.27
CA GLY A 189 -10.21 -73.72 -37.73
C GLY A 189 -9.67 -74.70 -38.77
N GLY A 190 -9.02 -75.76 -38.29
CA GLY A 190 -8.52 -76.84 -39.14
C GLY A 190 -7.74 -77.91 -38.38
N ARG A 191 -8.48 -78.84 -37.76
CA ARG A 191 -8.21 -80.28 -37.56
C ARG A 191 -6.84 -80.82 -38.01
N GLY A 192 -6.14 -81.53 -37.11
CA GLY A 192 -5.15 -82.56 -37.47
C GLY A 192 -4.05 -82.86 -36.45
N SER A 193 -4.31 -83.79 -35.52
CA SER A 193 -3.28 -84.70 -34.96
C SER A 193 -2.85 -85.70 -36.06
N PRO A 194 -1.65 -86.33 -36.07
CA PRO A 194 -1.07 -87.07 -34.94
C PRO A 194 0.48 -87.11 -34.77
N GLU A 195 0.88 -87.68 -33.64
CA GLU A 195 2.08 -88.46 -33.27
C GLU A 195 3.40 -88.34 -34.06
N ARG A 196 4.51 -88.09 -33.32
CA ARG A 196 5.66 -89.03 -33.30
C ARG A 196 6.61 -88.83 -32.12
N ALA A 197 7.05 -89.97 -31.60
CA ALA A 197 7.89 -90.23 -30.43
C ALA A 197 9.39 -89.85 -30.56
N GLY A 198 10.08 -89.84 -29.40
CA GLY A 198 11.54 -89.95 -29.24
C GLY A 198 12.07 -89.04 -28.11
N LYS A 199 12.02 -89.42 -26.82
CA LYS A 199 12.98 -90.18 -25.99
C LYS A 199 14.46 -89.70 -25.97
N ALA A 200 14.94 -89.55 -24.73
CA ALA A 200 16.30 -89.80 -24.19
C ALA A 200 17.42 -88.83 -24.63
N SER A 201 18.36 -88.40 -23.78
CA SER A 201 18.68 -88.66 -22.37
C SER A 201 19.46 -87.47 -21.82
#